data_AF-A0A8T4UQ60-F1
#
_entry.id   AF-A0A8T4UQ60-F1
#
_cell.length_a   1.000
_cell.length_b   1.000
_cell.length_c   1.000
_cell.angle_alpha   90.00
_cell.angle_beta   90.00
_cell.angle_gamma   90.00
#
_symmetry.space_group_name_H-M   'P 1'
#
loop_
_entity.id
_entity.type
_entity.pdbx_description
1 polymer ?
#
loop_
_entity_poly.entity_id
_entity_poly.type
_entity_poly.pdbx_seq_one_letter_code
_entity_poly.pdbx_strand_id
1 'polypeptide(L)'
;NCSAEVGYWVSQRHWRRGYAREALLLIMQFGFGSLGLERIYARVMHPNRASAALLGQAGFTCEGRLRRETFRHGRWYDDLRYSILRREWQRSRRILLSTRIAPRTARAGPGRAQHRLSPS
;
A
#
# COMPACT_ATOMS: atom_id res chain seq x y z
N ASN A 1 0.32 -19.88 -13.43
CA ASN A 1 -0.27 -18.55 -13.15
C ASN A 1 0.64 -17.85 -12.14
N CYS A 2 1.48 -16.90 -12.57
CA CYS A 2 2.45 -16.22 -11.70
C CYS A 2 1.87 -14.92 -11.13
N SER A 3 0.82 -15.05 -10.32
CA SER A 3 0.14 -13.90 -9.72
C SER A 3 -0.11 -14.07 -8.22
N ALA A 4 -0.15 -12.96 -7.49
CA ALA A 4 -0.37 -12.94 -6.06
C ALA A 4 -1.29 -11.78 -5.63
N GLU A 5 -2.00 -11.99 -4.52
CA GLU A 5 -2.78 -10.94 -3.86
C GLU A 5 -1.90 -10.13 -2.90
N VAL A 6 -2.11 -8.82 -2.86
CA VAL A 6 -1.60 -7.95 -1.80
C VAL A 6 -2.76 -7.38 -1.00
N GLY A 7 -2.63 -7.48 0.32
CA GLY A 7 -3.50 -6.83 1.30
C GLY A 7 -2.65 -6.09 2.33
N TYR A 8 -3.15 -4.97 2.85
CA TYR A 8 -2.47 -4.20 3.88
C TYR A 8 -3.50 -3.56 4.83
N TRP A 9 -3.10 -3.45 6.10
CA TRP A 9 -3.87 -2.77 7.13
C TRP A 9 -2.91 -1.92 7.97
N VAL A 10 -3.26 -0.66 8.18
CA VAL A 10 -2.50 0.25 9.04
C VAL A 10 -3.39 0.68 10.18
N SER A 11 -2.87 0.69 11.41
CA SER A 11 -3.59 1.21 12.57
C SER A 11 -3.97 2.68 12.37
N GLN A 12 -5.18 3.07 12.81
CA GLN A 12 -5.72 4.44 12.65
C GLN A 12 -4.77 5.52 13.16
N ARG A 13 -4.04 5.25 14.26
CA ARG A 13 -3.03 6.18 14.84
C ARG A 13 -1.90 6.56 13.87
N HIS A 14 -1.72 5.77 12.81
CA HIS A 14 -0.63 5.90 11.83
C HIS A 14 -1.13 6.22 10.41
N TRP A 15 -2.42 6.53 10.25
CA TRP A 15 -2.96 6.93 8.95
C TRP A 15 -2.37 8.26 8.46
N ARG A 16 -2.41 8.47 7.13
CA ARG A 16 -1.92 9.69 6.45
C ARG A 16 -0.43 10.01 6.64
N ARG A 17 0.36 9.05 7.15
CA ARG A 17 1.83 9.16 7.28
C ARG A 17 2.62 8.50 6.15
N GLY A 18 1.95 7.88 5.19
CA GLY A 18 2.59 7.25 4.03
C GLY A 18 2.92 5.76 4.16
N TYR A 19 2.80 5.16 5.36
CA TYR A 19 3.20 3.76 5.58
C TYR A 19 2.54 2.74 4.66
N ALA A 20 1.24 2.87 4.39
CA ALA A 20 0.55 1.96 3.45
C ALA A 20 1.15 2.03 2.04
N ARG A 21 1.56 3.23 1.61
CA ARG A 21 2.22 3.45 0.32
C ARG A 21 3.62 2.86 0.30
N GLU A 22 4.41 3.11 1.33
CA GLU A 22 5.76 2.55 1.45
C GLU A 22 5.73 1.02 1.44
N ALA A 23 4.85 0.42 2.24
CA ALA A 23 4.65 -1.03 2.28
C ALA A 23 4.23 -1.58 0.91
N LEU A 24 3.26 -0.96 0.24
CA LEU A 24 2.80 -1.38 -1.08
C LEU A 24 3.94 -1.34 -2.12
N LEU A 25 4.73 -0.27 -2.15
CA LEU A 25 5.85 -0.12 -3.09
C LEU A 25 6.95 -1.16 -2.85
N LEU A 26 7.28 -1.45 -1.58
CA LEU A 26 8.24 -2.50 -1.22
C LEU A 26 7.73 -3.89 -1.65
N ILE A 27 6.45 -4.18 -1.42
CA ILE A 27 5.83 -5.44 -1.85
C ILE A 27 5.85 -5.57 -3.37
N MET A 28 5.56 -4.51 -4.12
CA MET A 28 5.65 -4.52 -5.58
C MET A 28 7.09 -4.77 -6.05
N GLN A 29 8.08 -4.11 -5.42
CA GLN A 29 9.49 -4.32 -5.76
C GLN A 29 9.92 -5.77 -5.51
N PHE A 30 9.53 -6.34 -4.37
CA PHE A 30 9.82 -7.73 -4.05
C PHE A 30 9.09 -8.70 -4.99
N GLY A 31 7.79 -8.49 -5.22
CA GLY A 31 6.95 -9.36 -6.04
C GLY A 31 7.40 -9.40 -7.50
N PHE A 32 7.63 -8.24 -8.12
CA PHE A 32 8.08 -8.19 -9.52
C PHE A 32 9.57 -8.46 -9.70
N GLY A 33 10.39 -8.04 -8.72
CA GLY A 33 11.85 -8.16 -8.78
C GLY A 33 12.35 -9.54 -8.34
N SER A 34 12.13 -9.88 -7.07
CA SER A 34 12.68 -11.10 -6.45
C SER A 34 11.85 -12.34 -6.76
N LEU A 35 10.52 -12.23 -6.73
CA LEU A 35 9.63 -13.38 -6.98
C LEU A 35 9.31 -13.59 -8.46
N GLY A 36 9.62 -12.61 -9.32
CA GLY A 36 9.36 -12.71 -10.76
C GLY A 36 7.88 -12.84 -11.13
N LEU A 37 6.97 -12.30 -10.31
CA LEU A 37 5.53 -12.31 -10.61
C LEU A 37 5.23 -11.55 -11.91
N GLU A 38 4.18 -11.97 -12.62
CA GLU A 38 3.69 -11.26 -13.80
C GLU A 38 2.58 -10.26 -13.44
N ARG A 39 1.83 -10.54 -12.37
CA ARG A 39 0.69 -9.72 -11.93
C ARG A 39 0.56 -9.70 -10.41
N ILE A 40 0.35 -8.51 -9.86
CA ILE A 40 -0.07 -8.31 -8.47
C ILE A 40 -1.47 -7.75 -8.48
N TYR A 41 -2.35 -8.28 -7.63
CA TYR A 41 -3.72 -7.78 -7.51
C TYR A 41 -4.10 -7.48 -6.07
N ALA A 42 -5.09 -6.63 -5.89
CA ALA A 42 -5.63 -6.25 -4.59
C ALA A 42 -7.16 -6.25 -4.63
N ARG A 43 -7.77 -6.54 -3.48
CA ARG A 43 -9.20 -6.35 -3.26
C ARG A 43 -9.44 -5.21 -2.29
N VAL A 44 -10.42 -4.38 -2.61
CA VAL A 44 -10.83 -3.24 -1.80
C VAL A 44 -12.31 -3.32 -1.52
N MET A 45 -12.68 -3.62 -0.28
CA MET A 45 -14.08 -3.59 0.16
C MET A 45 -14.66 -2.19 -0.05
N HIS A 46 -15.72 -2.08 -0.83
CA HIS A 46 -16.38 -0.82 -1.13
C HIS A 46 -17.24 -0.35 0.06
N PRO A 47 -17.20 0.94 0.48
CA PRO A 47 -16.51 2.08 -0.13
C PRO A 47 -15.21 2.49 0.59
N ASN A 48 -14.10 1.74 0.44
CA ASN A 48 -12.79 2.17 0.94
C ASN A 48 -12.05 3.08 -0.06
N ARG A 49 -12.40 4.38 -0.04
CA ARG A 49 -11.81 5.40 -0.93
C ARG A 49 -10.30 5.58 -0.76
N ALA A 50 -9.78 5.43 0.45
CA ALA A 50 -8.36 5.63 0.74
C ALA A 50 -7.49 4.56 0.07
N SER A 51 -7.89 3.29 0.17
CA SER A 51 -7.17 2.19 -0.48
C SER A 51 -7.32 2.25 -2.01
N ALA A 52 -8.51 2.57 -2.53
CA ALA A 52 -8.71 2.76 -3.97
C ALA A 52 -7.82 3.88 -4.55
N ALA A 53 -7.73 5.03 -3.87
CA ALA A 53 -6.86 6.13 -4.28
C ALA A 53 -5.37 5.74 -4.23
N LEU A 54 -4.94 5.05 -3.18
CA LEU A 54 -3.56 4.56 -3.06
C LEU A 54 -3.19 3.60 -4.19
N LEU A 55 -4.07 2.64 -4.50
CA LEU A 55 -3.84 1.70 -5.60
C LEU A 55 -3.74 2.41 -6.96
N GLY A 56 -4.64 3.37 -7.22
CA GLY A 56 -4.56 4.20 -8.42
C GLY A 56 -3.24 4.99 -8.51
N GLN A 57 -2.79 5.60 -7.41
CA GLN A 57 -1.49 6.29 -7.35
C GLN A 57 -0.28 5.36 -7.52
N ALA A 58 -0.42 4.09 -7.14
CA ALA A 58 0.61 3.06 -7.33
C ALA A 58 0.60 2.45 -8.74
N GLY A 59 -0.31 2.89 -9.62
CA GLY A 59 -0.40 2.45 -11.01
C GLY A 59 -1.25 1.18 -11.22
N PHE A 60 -2.07 0.79 -10.24
CA PHE A 60 -3.04 -0.29 -10.42
C PHE A 60 -4.24 0.17 -11.25
N THR A 61 -4.76 -0.71 -12.08
CA THR A 61 -5.99 -0.57 -12.83
C THR A 61 -7.14 -1.28 -12.11
N CYS A 62 -8.31 -0.65 -12.07
CA CYS A 62 -9.54 -1.31 -11.59
C CYS A 62 -10.03 -2.29 -12.68
N GLU A 63 -10.03 -3.59 -12.38
CA GLU A 63 -10.50 -4.65 -13.29
C GLU A 63 -12.01 -4.84 -13.21
N GLY A 64 -12.63 -4.52 -12.07
CA GLY A 64 -14.08 -4.66 -11.92
C GLY A 64 -14.57 -4.69 -10.47
N ARG A 65 -15.87 -4.96 -10.34
CA ARG A 65 -16.59 -5.04 -9.07
C ARG A 65 -17.12 -6.45 -8.85
N LEU A 66 -16.70 -7.07 -7.76
CA LEU A 66 -17.22 -8.33 -7.25
C LEU A 66 -18.42 -8.01 -6.36
N ARG A 67 -19.63 -8.36 -6.83
CA ARG A 67 -20.88 -8.02 -6.15
C ARG A 67 -21.12 -8.98 -4.98
N ARG A 68 -21.42 -8.44 -3.79
CA ARG A 68 -21.67 -9.22 -2.57
C ARG A 68 -20.56 -10.27 -2.31
N GLU A 69 -19.32 -9.85 -2.43
CA GLU A 69 -18.15 -10.71 -2.23
C GLU A 69 -17.83 -10.91 -0.74
N THR A 70 -17.90 -9.82 0.04
CA THR A 70 -17.48 -9.82 1.44
C THR A 70 -18.68 -9.73 2.37
N PHE A 71 -18.85 -10.69 3.27
CA PHE A 71 -19.82 -10.60 4.36
C PHE A 71 -19.15 -10.13 5.66
N ARG A 72 -19.59 -8.99 6.20
CA ARG A 72 -19.09 -8.44 7.47
C ARG A 72 -20.21 -7.76 8.23
N HIS A 73 -20.20 -7.87 9.56
CA HIS A 73 -21.15 -7.18 10.43
C HIS A 73 -22.63 -7.36 10.00
N GLY A 74 -23.01 -8.57 9.60
CA GLY A 74 -24.38 -8.88 9.16
C GLY A 74 -24.76 -8.37 7.77
N ARG A 75 -23.83 -7.79 7.02
CA ARG A 75 -24.09 -7.16 5.72
C ARG A 75 -23.12 -7.64 4.64
N TRP A 76 -23.64 -7.76 3.41
CA TRP A 76 -22.85 -7.99 2.21
C TRP A 76 -22.28 -6.67 1.66
N TYR A 77 -21.00 -6.72 1.28
CA TYR A 77 -20.26 -5.65 0.64
C TYR A 77 -19.74 -6.11 -0.71
N ASP A 78 -19.66 -5.16 -1.64
CA ASP A 78 -18.94 -5.37 -2.89
C ASP A 78 -17.44 -5.19 -2.66
N ASP A 79 -16.64 -5.91 -3.42
CA ASP A 79 -15.19 -5.70 -3.49
C ASP A 79 -14.83 -5.12 -4.86
N LEU A 80 -13.92 -4.17 -4.89
CA LEU A 80 -13.28 -3.71 -6.11
C LEU A 80 -11.99 -4.49 -6.32
N ARG A 81 -11.82 -5.09 -7.50
CA ARG A 81 -10.60 -5.78 -7.91
C ARG A 81 -9.70 -4.80 -8.65
N TYR A 82 -8.46 -4.70 -8.18
CA TYR A 82 -7.40 -3.94 -8.83
C TYR A 82 -6.26 -4.86 -9.20
N SER A 83 -5.55 -4.57 -10.29
CA SER A 83 -4.30 -5.25 -10.62
C SER A 83 -3.29 -4.32 -11.27
N ILE A 84 -2.03 -4.74 -11.26
CA ILE A 84 -0.96 -4.15 -12.03
C ILE A 84 -0.10 -5.27 -12.62
N LEU A 85 0.27 -5.12 -13.89
CA LEU A 85 1.15 -6.04 -14.59
C LEU A 85 2.61 -5.62 -14.43
N ARG A 86 3.52 -6.59 -14.52
CA ARG A 86 4.96 -6.36 -14.40
C ARG A 86 5.46 -5.28 -15.37
N ARG A 87 4.99 -5.30 -16.63
CA ARG A 87 5.34 -4.31 -17.65
C ARG A 87 4.88 -2.88 -17.30
N GLU A 88 3.72 -2.74 -16.67
CA GLU A 88 3.15 -1.45 -16.26
C GLU A 88 3.94 -0.87 -15.08
N TRP A 89 4.27 -1.72 -14.12
CA TRP A 89 5.15 -1.36 -13.01
C TRP A 89 6.53 -0.90 -13.50
N GLN A 90 7.16 -1.63 -14.42
CA GLN A 90 8.47 -1.27 -14.98
C GLN A 90 8.44 0.09 -15.68
N ARG A 91 7.39 0.38 -16.45
CA ARG A 91 7.21 1.69 -17.11
C ARG A 91 7.07 2.82 -16.11
N SER A 92 6.24 2.65 -15.08
CA SER A 92 6.04 3.64 -14.02
C SER A 92 7.30 3.87 -13.18
N ARG A 93 8.09 2.83 -12.91
CA ARG A 93 9.36 2.92 -12.17
C ARG A 93 10.39 3.79 -12.89
N ARG A 94 10.43 3.73 -14.22
CA ARG A 94 11.37 4.52 -15.03
C ARG A 94 11.06 6.02 -14.98
N ILE A 95 9.78 6.38 -14.90
CA ILE A 95 9.33 7.78 -14.76
C ILE A 95 9.56 8.30 -13.34
N LEU A 96 9.28 7.47 -12.32
CA LEU A 96 9.47 7.86 -10.92
C LEU A 96 10.94 7.93 -10.48
N LEU A 97 11.86 7.21 -11.14
CA LEU A 97 13.30 7.32 -10.88
C LEU A 97 13.96 8.52 -11.59
N SER A 98 13.37 9.04 -12.67
CA SER A 98 13.83 10.28 -13.31
C SER A 98 13.46 11.54 -12.51
N THR A 99 12.43 11.46 -11.66
CA THR A 99 12.01 12.53 -10.77
C THR A 99 12.45 12.16 -9.36
N ARG A 100 13.58 12.69 -8.86
CA ARG A 100 14.12 12.38 -7.53
C ARG A 100 13.03 12.45 -6.43
N ILE A 101 12.49 11.29 -6.03
CA ILE A 101 11.74 11.16 -4.78
C ILE A 101 12.74 10.69 -3.73
N ALA A 102 13.37 11.63 -3.05
CA ALA A 102 14.09 11.32 -1.82
C ALA A 102 13.07 10.86 -0.75
N PRO A 103 13.34 9.79 0.01
CA PRO A 103 12.50 9.41 1.13
C PRO A 103 12.45 10.56 2.14
N ARG A 104 11.24 11.00 2.51
CA ARG A 104 11.01 12.14 3.41
C ARG A 104 11.09 11.73 4.90
N THR A 105 11.99 10.81 5.24
CA THR A 105 12.10 10.23 6.58
C THR A 105 13.57 10.01 6.97
N ALA A 106 14.28 11.11 7.24
CA ALA A 106 15.50 11.10 8.04
C ALA A 106 15.52 12.34 8.96
N ARG A 107 14.62 12.35 9.94
CA ARG A 107 14.78 13.18 11.15
C ARG A 107 14.13 12.48 12.34
N ALA A 108 14.63 11.29 12.67
CA ALA A 108 14.56 10.78 14.03
C ALA A 108 15.64 11.53 14.81
N GLY A 109 15.24 12.56 15.57
CA GLY A 109 16.13 13.20 16.55
C GLY A 109 16.40 12.23 17.70
N PRO A 110 17.62 12.17 18.24
CA PRO A 110 17.97 11.24 19.30
C PRO A 110 17.20 11.58 20.58
N GLY A 111 16.71 10.54 21.25
CA GLY A 111 16.04 10.64 22.53
C GLY A 111 16.95 11.30 23.57
N ARG A 112 16.37 12.23 24.33
CA ARG A 112 16.89 12.59 25.65
C ARG A 112 16.07 11.88 26.70
N ALA A 113 16.61 10.78 27.20
CA ALA A 113 16.36 10.36 28.56
C ALA A 113 16.86 11.46 29.50
N GLN A 114 16.00 11.94 30.40
CA GLN A 114 16.45 12.50 31.68
C GLN A 114 15.50 11.99 32.76
N HIS A 115 15.99 10.99 33.49
CA HIS A 115 15.70 10.81 34.90
C HIS A 115 15.88 12.16 35.62
N ARG A 116 14.90 12.55 36.43
CA ARG A 116 15.16 13.39 37.60
C ARG A 116 14.22 12.94 38.73
N LEU A 117 14.84 12.32 39.73
CA LEU A 117 14.29 12.10 41.06
C LEU A 117 14.11 13.46 41.76
N SER A 118 12.92 13.64 42.38
CA SER A 118 12.49 14.30 43.66
C SER A 118 13.18 15.59 44.18
N PRO A 119 12.71 16.29 45.26
CA PRO A 119 11.48 16.18 46.08
C PRO A 119 10.76 17.53 46.38
N SER A 120 9.52 17.47 46.89
CA SER A 120 8.98 18.19 48.08
C SER A 120 7.50 17.87 48.23
#